data_AF-A0A813PF49-F1
#
_entry.id   AF-A0A813PF49-F1
#
_cell.length_a   1.000
_cell.length_b   1.000
_cell.length_c   1.000
_cell.angle_alpha   90.00
_cell.angle_beta   90.00
_cell.angle_gamma   90.00
#
_symmetry.space_group_name_H-M   'P 1'
#
loop_
_entity.id
_entity.type
_entity.pdbx_description
1 polymer ?
#
loop_
_entity_poly.entity_id
_entity_poly.type
_entity_poly.pdbx_seq_one_letter_code
_entity_poly.pdbx_strand_id
1 'polypeptide(L)'
;MSLWNQYYVYEELKENIYQDVIRTCQEIEFFRQKHVLDLLLRVLYLHSRHHGEALPYRQGMHEILAVIVYLIHNESVIINEYPESNEIMKKLYDPKYLAHDSYAIYSKIMDHIHPFYDFKSNNAIARKVLFQRLNDTQVQMNDTVMRVSAIFHRLKEFDRPLFEQLQELDIEPTVYGIRWLRLLFGREIPFSSIPSK
;
A
#
# COMPACT_ATOMS: atom_id res chain seq x y z
N MET A 1 -29.25 6.46 -2.70
CA MET A 1 -28.36 7.64 -2.67
C MET A 1 -28.70 8.49 -3.89
N SER A 2 -28.80 9.82 -3.79
CA SER A 2 -29.13 10.68 -4.94
C SER A 2 -27.97 10.74 -5.95
N LEU A 3 -28.28 11.04 -7.22
CA LEU A 3 -27.27 11.18 -8.28
C LEU A 3 -26.22 12.25 -7.95
N TRP A 4 -26.67 13.35 -7.33
CA TRP A 4 -25.80 14.43 -6.86
C TRP A 4 -24.86 13.98 -5.75
N ASN A 5 -25.35 13.21 -4.77
CA ASN A 5 -24.49 12.70 -3.70
C ASN A 5 -23.41 11.75 -4.26
N GLN A 6 -23.75 10.91 -5.24
CA GLN A 6 -22.75 10.03 -5.88
C GLN A 6 -21.70 10.84 -6.66
N TYR A 7 -22.11 11.89 -7.37
CA TYR A 7 -21.19 12.78 -8.07
C TYR A 7 -20.16 13.41 -7.12
N TYR A 8 -20.61 14.02 -6.02
CA TYR A 8 -19.70 14.64 -5.05
C TYR A 8 -18.74 13.65 -4.39
N VAL A 9 -19.22 12.44 -4.06
CA VAL A 9 -18.36 11.38 -3.50
C VAL A 9 -17.25 10.99 -4.48
N TYR A 10 -17.53 10.94 -5.79
CA TYR A 10 -16.52 10.57 -6.78
C TYR A 10 -15.54 11.71 -7.10
N GLU A 11 -15.98 12.96 -7.09
CA GLU A 11 -15.07 14.11 -7.20
C GLU A 11 -14.14 14.17 -5.99
N GLU A 12 -14.68 14.04 -4.78
CA GLU A 12 -13.88 14.02 -3.54
C GLU A 12 -12.87 12.86 -3.53
N LEU A 13 -13.29 11.66 -3.95
CA LEU A 13 -12.39 10.52 -4.12
C LEU A 13 -11.23 10.85 -5.07
N LYS A 14 -11.52 11.44 -6.22
CA LYS A 14 -10.52 11.77 -7.23
C LYS A 14 -9.56 12.85 -6.74
N GLU A 15 -10.05 13.87 -6.05
CA GLU A 15 -9.23 14.91 -5.42
C GLU A 15 -8.31 14.33 -4.37
N ASN A 16 -8.82 13.47 -3.48
CA ASN A 16 -8.03 12.81 -2.44
C ASN A 16 -6.90 11.97 -3.03
N ILE A 17 -7.19 11.17 -4.07
CA ILE A 17 -6.17 10.40 -4.78
C ILE A 17 -5.15 11.34 -5.43
N TYR A 18 -5.61 12.40 -6.09
CA TYR A 18 -4.74 13.35 -6.78
C TYR A 18 -3.72 14.00 -5.83
N GLN A 19 -4.17 14.45 -4.65
CA GLN A 19 -3.28 15.06 -3.64
C GLN A 19 -2.16 14.14 -3.18
N ASP A 20 -2.41 12.84 -3.11
CA ASP A 20 -1.40 11.83 -2.79
C ASP A 20 -0.48 11.54 -3.99
N VAL A 21 -1.05 11.37 -5.18
CA VAL A 21 -0.31 11.06 -6.41
C VAL A 21 0.73 12.13 -6.75
N ILE A 22 0.40 13.42 -6.67
CA ILE A 22 1.36 14.50 -7.02
C ILE A 22 2.59 14.57 -6.10
N ARG A 23 2.54 13.94 -4.92
CA ARG A 23 3.65 13.88 -3.95
C ARG A 23 4.38 12.52 -3.98
N THR A 24 3.90 11.57 -4.77
CA THR A 24 4.41 10.20 -4.78
C THR A 24 5.77 10.13 -5.46
N CYS A 25 6.80 9.69 -4.72
CA CYS A 25 8.15 9.36 -5.22
C CYS A 25 8.79 10.41 -6.14
N GLN A 26 8.57 11.69 -5.85
CA GLN A 26 9.00 12.81 -6.71
C GLN A 26 10.53 12.97 -6.82
N GLU A 27 11.29 12.28 -5.98
CA GLU A 27 12.75 12.14 -6.09
C GLU A 27 13.17 11.41 -7.38
N ILE A 28 12.35 10.49 -7.90
CA ILE A 28 12.63 9.74 -9.12
C ILE A 28 12.00 10.47 -10.32
N GLU A 29 12.78 10.68 -11.38
CA GLU A 29 12.35 11.42 -12.58
C GLU A 29 11.11 10.83 -13.25
N PHE A 30 11.02 9.51 -13.26
CA PHE A 30 9.87 8.77 -13.78
C PHE A 30 8.53 9.29 -13.22
N PHE A 31 8.43 9.54 -11.91
CA PHE A 31 7.18 9.98 -11.27
C PHE A 31 6.89 11.48 -11.44
N ARG A 32 7.83 12.26 -11.98
CA ARG A 32 7.58 13.67 -12.32
C ARG A 32 6.84 13.82 -13.66
N GLN A 33 6.76 12.73 -14.44
CA GLN A 33 6.15 12.77 -15.77
C GLN A 33 4.62 12.76 -15.66
N LYS A 34 3.96 13.71 -16.34
CA LYS A 34 2.50 13.87 -16.29
C LYS A 34 1.75 12.57 -16.63
N HIS A 35 2.23 11.83 -17.64
CA HIS A 35 1.56 10.60 -18.06
C HIS A 35 1.61 9.50 -16.98
N VAL A 36 2.65 9.48 -16.14
CA VAL A 36 2.78 8.53 -15.01
C VAL A 36 1.84 8.95 -13.88
N LEU A 37 1.75 10.24 -13.56
CA LEU A 37 0.78 10.76 -12.59
C LEU A 37 -0.66 10.47 -13.03
N ASP A 38 -0.97 10.67 -14.31
CA ASP A 38 -2.28 10.37 -14.89
C ASP A 38 -2.59 8.85 -14.85
N LEU A 39 -1.58 8.00 -15.03
CA LEU A 39 -1.70 6.54 -14.89
C LEU A 39 -2.02 6.15 -13.45
N LEU A 40 -1.25 6.65 -12.48
CA LEU A 40 -1.46 6.36 -11.05
C LEU A 40 -2.85 6.77 -10.60
N LEU A 41 -3.26 8.01 -10.94
CA LEU A 41 -4.59 8.52 -10.64
C LEU A 41 -5.68 7.63 -11.26
N ARG A 42 -5.52 7.24 -12.53
CA ARG A 42 -6.51 6.42 -13.24
C ARG A 42 -6.66 5.04 -12.60
N VAL A 43 -5.56 4.35 -12.33
CA VAL A 43 -5.60 3.00 -11.75
C VAL A 43 -6.22 3.01 -10.36
N LEU A 44 -5.80 3.93 -9.48
CA LEU A 44 -6.37 4.07 -8.13
C LEU A 44 -7.85 4.41 -8.17
N TYR A 45 -8.23 5.38 -9.01
CA TYR A 45 -9.62 5.81 -9.13
C TYR A 45 -10.51 4.68 -9.66
N LEU A 46 -10.10 3.99 -10.73
CA LEU A 46 -10.84 2.86 -11.28
C LEU A 46 -10.97 1.72 -10.28
N HIS A 47 -9.89 1.38 -9.56
CA HIS A 47 -9.92 0.31 -8.58
C HIS A 47 -10.88 0.64 -7.43
N SER A 48 -10.80 1.84 -6.87
CA SER A 48 -11.71 2.27 -5.79
C SER A 48 -13.15 2.36 -6.25
N ARG A 49 -13.40 2.73 -7.51
CA ARG A 49 -14.76 2.71 -8.07
C ARG A 49 -15.29 1.30 -8.30
N HIS A 50 -14.44 0.37 -8.72
CA HIS A 50 -14.83 -1.02 -8.95
C HIS A 50 -15.27 -1.72 -7.65
N HIS A 51 -14.57 -1.45 -6.55
CA HIS A 51 -14.85 -2.07 -5.25
C HIS A 51 -15.79 -1.25 -4.34
N GLY A 52 -15.96 0.04 -4.62
CA GLY A 52 -16.87 0.90 -3.88
C GLY A 52 -16.57 0.94 -2.38
N GLU A 53 -17.63 0.81 -1.57
CA GLU A 53 -17.52 0.82 -0.11
C GLU A 53 -16.81 -0.41 0.47
N ALA A 54 -16.70 -1.51 -0.28
CA ALA A 54 -16.01 -2.72 0.18
C ALA A 54 -14.50 -2.52 0.28
N LEU A 55 -13.92 -1.66 -0.57
CA LEU A 55 -12.49 -1.36 -0.57
C LEU A 55 -12.29 0.12 -0.99
N PRO A 56 -12.58 1.07 -0.09
CA PRO A 56 -12.41 2.48 -0.38
C PRO A 56 -10.92 2.83 -0.47
N TYR A 57 -10.59 3.86 -1.25
CA TYR A 57 -9.23 4.40 -1.27
C TYR A 57 -8.77 4.81 0.13
N ARG A 58 -7.51 4.50 0.46
CA ARG A 58 -6.84 4.93 1.68
C ARG A 58 -5.44 5.43 1.35
N GLN A 59 -5.02 6.47 2.06
CA GLN A 59 -3.66 6.97 1.97
C GLN A 59 -2.64 5.84 2.19
N GLY A 60 -1.60 5.80 1.36
CA GLY A 60 -0.60 4.74 1.29
C GLY A 60 -0.80 3.77 0.12
N MET A 61 -2.03 3.60 -0.36
CA MET A 61 -2.31 2.75 -1.55
C MET A 61 -1.58 3.24 -2.80
N HIS A 62 -1.37 4.55 -2.92
CA HIS A 62 -0.61 5.14 -4.03
C HIS A 62 0.86 4.70 -4.04
N GLU A 63 1.46 4.42 -2.87
CA GLU A 63 2.86 3.98 -2.78
C GLU A 63 3.02 2.54 -3.27
N ILE A 64 2.06 1.67 -2.94
CA ILE A 64 2.02 0.30 -3.47
C ILE A 64 1.94 0.32 -4.99
N LEU A 65 1.02 1.12 -5.55
CA LEU A 65 0.89 1.24 -6.99
C LEU A 65 2.16 1.82 -7.63
N ALA A 66 2.78 2.83 -7.01
CA ALA A 66 4.00 3.43 -7.53
C ALA A 66 5.11 2.39 -7.71
N VAL A 67 5.33 1.53 -6.71
CA VAL A 67 6.31 0.44 -6.80
C VAL A 67 6.01 -0.49 -7.97
N ILE A 68 4.74 -0.90 -8.12
CA ILE A 68 4.31 -1.80 -9.21
C ILE A 68 4.57 -1.17 -10.58
N VAL A 69 4.10 0.06 -10.80
CA VAL A 69 4.25 0.77 -12.08
C VAL A 69 5.72 0.95 -12.43
N TYR A 70 6.55 1.30 -11.44
CA TYR A 70 7.98 1.48 -11.64
C TYR A 70 8.69 0.17 -12.03
N LEU A 71 8.34 -0.94 -11.38
CA LEU A 71 8.93 -2.24 -11.70
C LEU A 71 8.58 -2.70 -13.11
N ILE A 72 7.29 -2.64 -13.48
CA ILE A 72 6.83 -3.05 -14.81
C ILE A 72 7.45 -2.14 -15.88
N HIS A 73 7.57 -0.84 -15.61
CA HIS A 73 8.24 0.08 -16.53
C HIS A 73 9.71 -0.31 -16.75
N ASN A 74 10.47 -0.56 -15.68
CA ASN A 74 11.87 -0.95 -15.80
C ASN A 74 12.04 -2.27 -16.53
N GLU A 75 11.23 -3.28 -16.20
CA GLU A 75 11.23 -4.57 -16.92
C GLU A 75 10.90 -4.38 -18.40
N SER A 76 9.94 -3.51 -18.72
CA SER A 76 9.61 -3.17 -20.09
C SER A 76 10.77 -2.52 -20.84
N VAL A 77 11.47 -1.57 -20.22
CA VAL A 77 12.66 -0.97 -20.83
C VAL A 77 13.74 -2.03 -21.08
N ILE A 78 14.06 -2.84 -20.06
CA ILE A 78 15.09 -3.89 -20.15
C ILE A 78 14.76 -4.89 -21.27
N ILE A 79 13.53 -5.42 -21.29
CA ILE A 79 13.13 -6.42 -22.28
C ILE A 79 13.11 -5.84 -23.70
N ASN A 80 12.66 -4.60 -23.89
CA ASN A 80 12.62 -4.00 -25.22
C ASN A 80 14.01 -3.62 -25.76
N GLU A 81 14.97 -3.32 -24.88
CA GLU A 81 16.36 -3.02 -25.25
C GLU A 81 17.25 -4.27 -25.33
N TYR A 82 16.85 -5.38 -24.71
CA TYR A 82 17.64 -6.62 -24.70
C TYR A 82 17.68 -7.28 -26.10
N PRO A 83 18.87 -7.47 -26.73
CA PRO A 83 18.97 -7.94 -28.12
C PRO A 83 18.38 -9.33 -28.37
N GLU A 84 18.43 -10.24 -27.39
CA GLU A 84 17.92 -11.61 -27.53
C GLU A 84 16.45 -11.75 -27.07
N SER A 85 15.78 -10.65 -26.74
CA SER A 85 14.36 -10.67 -26.40
C SER A 85 13.52 -11.14 -27.59
N ASN A 86 12.73 -12.17 -27.38
CA ASN A 86 11.83 -12.68 -28.40
C ASN A 86 10.56 -11.81 -28.53
N GLU A 87 9.82 -11.99 -29.63
CA GLU A 87 8.59 -11.25 -29.92
C GLU A 87 7.49 -11.43 -28.87
N ILE A 88 7.46 -12.57 -28.16
CA ILE A 88 6.48 -12.83 -27.11
C ILE A 88 6.78 -11.97 -25.88
N MET A 89 8.05 -11.89 -25.49
CA MET A 89 8.50 -11.06 -24.36
C MET A 89 8.22 -9.58 -24.66
N LYS A 90 8.55 -9.09 -25.85
CA LYS A 90 8.25 -7.69 -26.22
C LYS A 90 6.76 -7.37 -26.19
N LYS A 91 5.89 -8.32 -26.59
CA LYS A 91 4.43 -8.16 -26.49
C LYS A 91 3.94 -8.20 -25.05
N LEU A 92 4.53 -9.04 -24.21
CA LEU A 92 4.15 -9.16 -22.80
C LEU A 92 4.53 -7.90 -22.01
N TYR A 93 5.65 -7.27 -22.35
CA TYR A 93 6.14 -6.05 -21.73
C TYR A 93 5.98 -4.83 -22.64
N ASP A 94 4.90 -4.77 -23.42
CA ASP A 94 4.61 -3.63 -24.30
C ASP A 94 4.23 -2.40 -23.43
N PRO A 95 4.99 -1.28 -23.51
CA PRO A 95 4.73 -0.07 -22.73
C PRO A 95 3.30 0.48 -22.88
N LYS A 96 2.63 0.18 -24.00
CA LYS A 96 1.23 0.58 -24.25
C LYS A 96 0.27 0.00 -23.21
N TYR A 97 0.57 -1.17 -22.66
CA TYR A 97 -0.28 -1.87 -21.70
C TYR A 97 0.12 -1.67 -20.24
N LEU A 98 1.16 -0.86 -19.95
CA LEU A 98 1.66 -0.59 -18.59
C LEU A 98 0.54 -0.30 -17.58
N ALA A 99 -0.46 0.53 -17.94
CA ALA A 99 -1.58 0.85 -17.06
C ALA A 99 -2.50 -0.36 -16.77
N HIS A 100 -2.71 -1.24 -17.76
CA HIS A 100 -3.55 -2.43 -17.64
C HIS A 100 -2.87 -3.47 -16.77
N ASP A 101 -1.59 -3.73 -17.01
CA ASP A 101 -0.79 -4.69 -16.25
C ASP A 101 -0.64 -4.23 -14.80
N SER A 102 -0.38 -2.93 -14.61
CA SER A 102 -0.34 -2.33 -13.27
C SER A 102 -1.67 -2.47 -12.54
N TYR A 103 -2.81 -2.25 -13.21
CA TYR A 103 -4.13 -2.45 -12.60
C TYR A 103 -4.36 -3.91 -12.19
N ALA A 104 -4.01 -4.87 -13.06
CA ALA A 104 -4.21 -6.28 -12.79
C ALA A 104 -3.39 -6.76 -11.59
N ILE A 105 -2.10 -6.41 -11.54
CA ILE A 105 -1.19 -6.75 -10.45
C ILE A 105 -1.61 -6.04 -9.16
N TYR A 106 -1.89 -4.73 -9.23
CA TYR A 106 -2.35 -3.94 -8.09
C TYR A 106 -3.63 -4.53 -7.48
N SER A 107 -4.62 -4.85 -8.30
CA SER A 107 -5.88 -5.44 -7.82
C SER A 107 -5.64 -6.75 -7.07
N LYS A 108 -4.78 -7.62 -7.60
CA LYS A 108 -4.44 -8.90 -6.95
C LYS A 108 -3.70 -8.72 -5.62
N ILE A 109 -2.83 -7.72 -5.53
CA ILE A 109 -2.17 -7.39 -4.27
C ILE A 109 -3.20 -6.86 -3.26
N MET A 110 -4.08 -5.94 -3.69
CA MET A 110 -5.11 -5.35 -2.84
C MET A 110 -6.13 -6.38 -2.33
N ASP A 111 -6.46 -7.42 -3.10
CA ASP A 111 -7.27 -8.57 -2.65
C ASP A 111 -6.74 -9.15 -1.32
N HIS A 112 -5.41 -9.12 -1.11
CA HIS A 112 -4.75 -9.67 0.08
C HIS A 112 -4.42 -8.64 1.16
N ILE A 113 -4.04 -7.41 0.78
CA ILE A 113 -3.54 -6.43 1.75
C ILE A 113 -4.59 -5.43 2.23
N HIS A 114 -5.75 -5.34 1.57
CA HIS A 114 -6.80 -4.40 1.98
C HIS A 114 -7.28 -4.55 3.44
N PRO A 115 -7.27 -5.75 4.08
CA PRO A 115 -7.65 -5.84 5.50
C PRO A 115 -6.73 -5.01 6.40
N PHE A 116 -5.48 -4.75 5.97
CA PHE A 116 -4.56 -3.88 6.69
C PHE A 116 -4.97 -2.40 6.66
N TYR A 117 -5.82 -2.02 5.72
CA TYR A 117 -6.33 -0.67 5.54
C TYR A 117 -7.66 -0.41 6.27
N ASP A 118 -8.35 -1.46 6.73
CA ASP A 118 -9.63 -1.39 7.43
C ASP A 118 -9.49 -0.96 8.89
N PHE A 119 -8.89 0.21 9.14
CA PHE A 119 -8.91 0.82 10.46
C PHE A 119 -10.09 1.77 10.59
N LYS A 120 -11.15 1.30 11.25
CA LYS A 120 -12.03 2.21 11.97
C LYS A 120 -11.19 2.84 13.07
N SER A 121 -10.81 4.10 12.88
CA SER A 121 -10.05 4.92 13.81
C SER A 121 -10.62 4.78 15.22
N ASN A 122 -10.00 3.95 16.04
CA ASN A 122 -10.20 3.89 17.48
C ASN A 122 -8.83 3.61 18.12
N ASN A 123 -7.91 4.55 17.92
CA ASN A 123 -6.56 4.55 18.51
C ASN A 123 -6.61 4.41 20.05
N ALA A 124 -7.71 4.85 20.69
CA ALA A 124 -7.94 4.65 22.12
C ALA A 124 -8.18 3.19 22.52
N ILE A 125 -8.77 2.37 21.64
CA ILE A 125 -9.02 0.94 21.87
C ILE A 125 -7.74 0.14 21.61
N ALA A 126 -6.99 0.48 20.56
CA ALA A 126 -5.69 -0.13 20.28
C ALA A 126 -4.74 0.01 21.48
N ARG A 127 -4.59 1.24 22.03
CA ARG A 127 -3.78 1.51 23.23
C ARG A 127 -4.21 0.69 24.45
N LYS A 128 -5.52 0.59 24.73
CA LYS A 128 -6.02 -0.21 25.87
C LYS A 128 -5.72 -1.71 25.71
N VAL A 129 -5.82 -2.24 24.49
CA VAL A 129 -5.64 -3.67 24.20
C VAL A 129 -4.17 -4.09 24.21
N LEU A 130 -3.25 -3.23 23.78
CA LEU A 130 -1.82 -3.51 23.74
C LEU A 130 -1.18 -3.56 25.13
N PHE A 131 -1.67 -2.74 26.08
CA PHE A 131 -1.11 -2.65 27.43
C PHE A 131 -1.94 -3.36 28.52
N GLN A 132 -3.19 -3.75 28.25
CA GLN A 132 -4.00 -4.56 29.16
C GLN A 132 -4.54 -5.81 28.45
N ARG A 133 -4.16 -7.00 28.94
CA ARG A 133 -4.84 -8.26 28.59
C ARG A 133 -6.31 -8.15 28.99
N LEU A 134 -7.19 -7.82 28.05
CA LEU A 134 -8.62 -7.81 28.30
C LEU A 134 -9.15 -9.24 28.26
N ASN A 135 -9.58 -9.73 29.41
CA ASN A 135 -10.16 -11.06 29.56
C ASN A 135 -11.62 -11.18 29.09
N ASP A 136 -12.39 -10.11 28.84
CA ASP A 136 -13.83 -10.30 28.58
C ASP A 136 -14.47 -9.15 27.80
N THR A 137 -14.08 -8.94 26.55
CA THR A 137 -14.92 -8.12 25.67
C THR A 137 -14.75 -8.56 24.23
N GLN A 138 -15.82 -9.09 23.63
CA GLN A 138 -15.95 -9.33 22.19
C GLN A 138 -15.96 -7.99 21.41
N VAL A 139 -14.90 -7.21 21.55
CA VAL A 139 -14.60 -6.16 20.57
C VAL A 139 -14.15 -6.93 19.33
N GLN A 140 -14.88 -6.80 18.22
CA GLN A 140 -14.37 -7.20 16.91
C GLN A 140 -13.07 -6.44 16.67
N MET A 141 -11.96 -7.05 17.06
CA MET A 141 -10.65 -6.46 16.94
C MET A 141 -10.31 -6.34 15.47
N ASN A 142 -9.63 -5.26 15.13
CA ASN A 142 -9.05 -5.12 13.81
C ASN A 142 -7.91 -6.14 13.69
N ASP A 143 -8.06 -7.11 12.77
CA ASP A 143 -7.11 -8.21 12.53
C ASP A 143 -5.65 -7.72 12.45
N THR A 144 -5.46 -6.54 11.87
CA THR A 144 -4.14 -5.92 11.71
C THR A 144 -3.47 -5.54 13.03
N VAL A 145 -4.21 -4.99 14.00
CA VAL A 145 -3.64 -4.63 15.32
C VAL A 145 -3.20 -5.90 16.04
N MET A 146 -3.99 -6.96 15.94
CA MET A 146 -3.66 -8.25 16.52
C MET A 146 -2.41 -8.85 15.89
N ARG A 147 -2.25 -8.75 14.57
CA ARG A 147 -1.03 -9.17 13.88
C ARG A 147 0.19 -8.38 14.33
N VAL A 148 0.11 -7.05 14.39
CA VAL A 148 1.21 -6.20 14.85
C VAL A 148 1.60 -6.55 16.29
N SER A 149 0.61 -6.72 17.18
CA SER A 149 0.85 -7.15 18.55
C SER A 149 1.51 -8.53 18.61
N ALA A 150 1.05 -9.49 17.81
CA ALA A 150 1.65 -10.82 17.75
C ALA A 150 3.11 -10.79 17.26
N ILE A 151 3.42 -9.96 16.27
CA ILE A 151 4.80 -9.74 15.79
C ILE A 151 5.66 -9.15 16.91
N PHE A 152 5.16 -8.13 17.62
CA PHE A 152 5.87 -7.52 18.74
C PHE A 152 6.12 -8.52 19.86
N HIS A 153 5.16 -9.37 20.22
CA HIS A 153 5.35 -10.38 21.26
C HIS A 153 6.34 -11.47 20.86
N ARG A 154 6.43 -11.82 19.56
CA ARG A 154 7.48 -12.72 19.05
C ARG A 154 8.87 -12.14 19.22
N LEU A 155 9.04 -10.81 19.20
CA LEU A 155 10.34 -10.18 19.40
C LEU A 155 10.98 -10.62 20.72
N LYS A 156 10.20 -10.85 21.77
CA LYS A 156 10.68 -11.35 23.06
C LYS A 156 11.48 -12.66 22.97
N GLU A 157 11.14 -13.52 22.00
CA GLU A 157 11.78 -14.82 21.81
C GLU A 157 13.11 -14.70 21.05
N PHE A 158 13.24 -13.69 20.17
CA PHE A 158 14.42 -13.49 19.31
C PHE A 158 15.40 -12.45 19.86
N ASP A 159 14.90 -11.39 20.49
CA ASP A 159 15.67 -10.27 21.02
C ASP A 159 14.94 -9.68 22.25
N ARG A 160 15.14 -10.33 23.40
CA ARG A 160 14.56 -9.88 24.67
C ARG A 160 15.03 -8.47 25.08
N PRO A 161 16.33 -8.11 24.99
CA PRO A 161 16.77 -6.76 25.33
C PRO A 161 16.04 -5.67 24.55
N LEU A 162 15.87 -5.84 23.23
CA LEU A 162 15.13 -4.88 22.42
C LEU A 162 13.65 -4.81 22.80
N PHE A 163 13.02 -5.96 23.05
CA PHE A 163 11.63 -6.02 23.50
C PHE A 163 11.41 -5.26 24.81
N GLU A 164 12.27 -5.50 25.81
CA GLU A 164 12.20 -4.82 27.11
C GLU A 164 12.42 -3.31 26.97
N GLN A 165 13.41 -2.89 26.17
CA GLN A 165 13.67 -1.47 25.94
C GLN A 165 12.51 -0.75 25.23
N LEU A 166 11.86 -1.39 24.25
CA LEU A 166 10.67 -0.82 23.59
C LEU A 166 9.49 -0.68 24.56
N GLN A 167 9.35 -1.61 25.51
CA GLN A 167 8.33 -1.52 26.56
C GLN A 167 8.64 -0.43 27.59
N GLU A 168 9.89 -0.32 28.03
CA GLU A 168 10.33 0.72 28.98
C GLU A 168 10.14 2.13 28.41
N LEU A 169 10.36 2.30 27.11
CA LEU A 169 10.17 3.57 26.39
C LEU A 169 8.70 3.85 26.03
N ASP A 170 7.76 2.98 26.38
CA ASP A 170 6.33 3.09 26.02
C ASP A 170 6.09 3.27 24.50
N ILE A 171 6.93 2.62 23.67
CA ILE A 171 6.81 2.71 22.21
C ILE A 171 5.73 1.74 21.73
N GLU A 172 4.56 2.27 21.38
CA GLU A 172 3.44 1.46 20.93
C GLU A 172 3.72 0.80 19.56
N PRO A 173 3.65 -0.54 19.45
CA PRO A 173 3.98 -1.25 18.21
C PRO A 173 3.17 -0.84 16.97
N THR A 174 1.96 -0.34 17.17
CA THR A 174 1.06 0.11 16.10
C THR A 174 1.57 1.35 15.39
N VAL A 175 2.38 2.18 16.06
CA VAL A 175 2.94 3.44 15.51
C VAL A 175 3.83 3.15 14.29
N TYR A 176 4.55 2.03 14.30
CA TYR A 176 5.40 1.61 13.17
C TYR A 176 4.82 0.41 12.42
N GLY A 177 4.26 -0.57 13.12
CA GLY A 177 3.90 -1.87 12.54
C GLY A 177 2.73 -1.82 11.56
N ILE A 178 1.76 -0.92 11.77
CA ILE A 178 0.65 -0.77 10.82
C ILE A 178 1.17 -0.29 9.47
N ARG A 179 2.09 0.68 9.48
CA ARG A 179 2.71 1.22 8.28
C ARG A 179 3.50 0.15 7.55
N TRP A 180 4.26 -0.67 8.28
CA TRP A 180 5.01 -1.79 7.69
C TRP A 180 4.11 -2.79 6.97
N LEU A 181 3.00 -3.19 7.58
CA LEU A 181 2.06 -4.13 6.95
C LEU A 181 1.32 -3.53 5.76
N ARG A 182 0.83 -2.29 5.87
CA ARG A 182 0.09 -1.62 4.77
C ARG A 182 0.96 -1.37 3.55
N LEU A 183 2.19 -0.94 3.77
CA LEU A 183 3.12 -0.55 2.72
C LEU A 183 4.07 -1.69 2.31
N LEU A 184 3.88 -2.90 2.85
CA LEU A 184 4.76 -4.05 2.60
C LEU A 184 6.25 -3.70 2.78
N PHE A 185 6.57 -2.94 3.84
CA PHE A 185 7.91 -2.41 4.12
C PHE A 185 8.51 -1.48 3.04
N GLY A 186 7.73 -1.03 2.05
CA GLY A 186 8.21 -0.23 0.92
C GLY A 186 8.86 1.11 1.28
N ARG A 187 8.66 1.64 2.50
CA ARG A 187 9.38 2.82 3.01
C ARG A 187 10.68 2.51 3.75
N GLU A 188 10.87 1.26 4.16
CA GLU A 188 12.09 0.81 4.85
C GLU A 188 13.14 0.30 3.86
N ILE A 189 12.71 -0.01 2.64
CA ILE A 189 13.53 -0.58 1.57
C ILE A 189 13.58 0.47 0.44
N PRO A 190 14.72 1.12 0.19
CA PRO A 190 14.82 2.14 -0.86
C PRO A 190 14.60 1.52 -2.24
N PHE A 191 14.05 2.27 -3.19
CA PHE A 191 13.85 1.82 -4.56
C PHE A 191 15.13 1.29 -5.23
N SER A 192 16.29 1.84 -4.88
CA SER A 192 17.60 1.37 -5.36
C SER A 192 17.98 -0.04 -4.93
N SER A 193 17.32 -0.58 -3.89
CA SER A 193 17.56 -1.93 -3.39
C SER A 193 16.58 -2.97 -3.94
N ILE A 194 15.57 -2.54 -4.70
CA ILE A 194 14.69 -3.46 -5.40
C ILE A 194 15.49 -4.03 -6.58
N PRO A 195 15.66 -5.37 -6.67
CA PRO A 195 16.54 -5.96 -7.65
C PRO A 195 16.01 -5.72 -9.08
N SER A 196 16.65 -4.80 -9.80
CA SER A 196 16.63 -4.75 -11.26
C SER A 196 17.67 -5.76 -11.76
N LYS A 197 17.24 -6.99 -12.07
CA LYS A 197 18.10 -7.97 -12.72
C LYS A 197 18.19 -7.72 -14.21
#